data_AF-A0A530QW66-F1
#
_entry.id   AF-A0A530QW66-F1
#
_cell.length_a   1.000
_cell.length_b   1.000
_cell.length_c   1.000
_cell.angle_alpha   90.00
_cell.angle_beta   90.00
_cell.angle_gamma   90.00
#
_symmetry.space_group_name_H-M   'P 1'
#
loop_
_entity.id
_entity.type
_entity.pdbx_description
1 polymer ?
#
loop_
_entity_poly.entity_id
_entity_poly.type
_entity_poly.pdbx_seq_one_letter_code
_entity_poly.pdbx_strand_id
1 'polypeptide(L)'
;MLLLIGAFLVLMLVGVPVAVSMAVSSLLYLVFYGVAPDIIAAQRMIAGVESFPLLAVPFFIFAGNLMNIAGVTGRIYSFALALVGWMKGGLAQVNIIGSVVFAGMSGAALADAAGIGTIEIKAMRDHGYPVEAAVGVTAASSTLGPIFPPSLPFVIYGMMANVSIGALFMA
;
A
#
# COMPACT_ATOMS: atom_id res chain seq x y z
N MET A 1 25.01 16.33 -13.90
CA MET A 1 24.36 15.00 -13.96
C MET A 1 25.23 13.86 -13.43
N LEU A 2 26.49 13.69 -13.88
CA LEU A 2 27.39 12.65 -13.33
C LEU A 2 27.58 12.72 -11.81
N LEU A 3 27.73 13.93 -11.25
CA LEU A 3 27.84 14.13 -9.80
C LEU A 3 26.58 13.68 -9.03
N LEU A 4 25.38 13.96 -9.59
CA LEU A 4 24.11 13.58 -8.99
C LEU A 4 23.91 12.06 -9.00
N ILE A 5 24.10 11.42 -10.17
CA ILE A 5 23.93 9.98 -10.33
C ILE A 5 25.02 9.22 -9.56
N GLY A 6 26.27 9.69 -9.61
CA GLY A 6 27.39 9.09 -8.90
C GLY A 6 27.21 9.14 -7.38
N ALA A 7 26.85 10.31 -6.82
CA ALA A 7 26.61 10.44 -5.38
C ALA A 7 25.42 9.56 -4.92
N PHE A 8 24.34 9.52 -5.71
CA PHE A 8 23.17 8.68 -5.40
C PHE A 8 23.53 7.19 -5.33
N LEU A 9 24.25 6.68 -6.33
CA LEU A 9 24.64 5.27 -6.40
C LEU A 9 25.62 4.90 -5.28
N VAL A 10 26.59 5.76 -4.97
CA VAL A 10 27.54 5.53 -3.87
C VAL A 10 26.82 5.48 -2.53
N LEU A 11 25.89 6.40 -2.26
CA LEU A 11 25.13 6.40 -1.01
C LEU A 11 24.24 5.16 -0.88
N MET A 12 23.59 4.72 -1.97
CA MET A 12 22.86 3.44 -1.97
C MET A 12 23.77 2.24 -1.70
N LEU A 13 24.96 2.17 -2.29
CA LEU A 13 25.91 1.07 -2.08
C LEU A 13 26.44 1.00 -0.65
N VAL A 14 26.55 2.16 0.02
CA VAL A 14 26.93 2.26 1.44
C VAL A 14 25.77 1.84 2.37
N GLY A 15 24.58 1.53 1.83
CA GLY A 15 23.42 1.09 2.59
C GLY A 15 22.59 2.23 3.18
N VAL A 16 22.77 3.45 2.69
CA VAL A 16 21.97 4.60 3.11
C VAL A 16 20.55 4.46 2.53
N PRO A 17 19.48 4.73 3.33
CA PRO A 17 18.11 4.68 2.84
C PRO A 17 17.91 5.53 1.58
N VAL A 18 17.18 4.99 0.60
CA VAL A 18 17.02 5.61 -0.73
C VAL A 18 16.55 7.07 -0.64
N ALA A 19 15.62 7.38 0.26
CA ALA A 19 15.15 8.76 0.47
C ALA A 19 16.27 9.73 0.87
N VAL A 20 17.16 9.29 1.77
CA VAL A 20 18.31 10.08 2.21
C VAL A 20 19.33 10.20 1.08
N SER A 21 19.58 9.10 0.36
CA SER A 21 20.48 9.10 -0.80
C SER A 21 20.01 10.09 -1.88
N MET A 22 18.71 10.10 -2.20
CA MET A 22 18.12 11.06 -3.16
C MET A 22 18.21 12.51 -2.68
N ALA A 23 17.92 12.76 -1.40
CA ALA A 23 17.97 14.11 -0.83
C ALA A 23 19.40 14.67 -0.87
N VAL A 24 20.37 13.90 -0.39
CA VAL A 24 21.77 14.32 -0.32
C VAL A 24 22.37 14.48 -1.71
N SER A 25 22.12 13.56 -2.65
CA SER A 25 22.63 13.68 -4.02
C SER A 25 22.05 14.90 -4.76
N SER A 26 20.78 15.21 -4.50
CA SER A 26 20.09 16.37 -5.11
C SER A 26 20.60 17.69 -4.52
N LEU A 27 20.78 17.77 -3.20
CA LEU A 27 21.36 18.92 -2.49
C LEU A 27 22.81 19.18 -2.93
N LEU A 28 23.64 18.13 -2.96
CA LEU A 28 25.03 18.24 -3.44
C LEU A 28 25.09 18.80 -4.86
N TYR A 29 24.22 18.33 -5.74
CA TYR A 29 24.18 18.82 -7.12
C TYR A 29 23.78 20.29 -7.21
N LEU A 30 22.77 20.72 -6.45
CA LEU A 30 22.30 22.11 -6.43
C LEU A 30 23.36 23.07 -5.90
N VAL A 31 24.03 22.71 -4.80
CA VAL A 31 25.07 23.53 -4.17
C VAL A 31 26.33 23.62 -5.04
N PHE A 32 26.79 22.50 -5.63
CA PHE A 32 28.02 22.50 -6.44
C PHE A 32 27.89 23.24 -7.77
N TYR A 33 26.72 23.19 -8.40
CA TYR A 33 26.50 23.78 -9.73
C TYR A 33 25.72 25.11 -9.70
N GLY A 34 25.33 25.59 -8.52
CA GLY A 34 24.62 26.88 -8.36
C GLY A 34 23.31 26.98 -9.15
N VAL A 35 22.65 25.84 -9.41
CA VAL A 35 21.54 25.73 -10.38
C VAL A 35 20.26 26.41 -9.87
N ALA A 36 20.12 26.59 -8.55
CA ALA A 36 19.01 27.32 -7.95
C ALA A 36 19.42 27.93 -6.59
N PRO A 37 18.83 29.05 -6.16
CA PRO A 37 18.95 29.54 -4.79
C PRO A 37 18.51 28.48 -3.78
N ASP A 38 19.19 28.37 -2.64
CA ASP A 38 18.88 27.41 -1.57
C ASP A 38 17.41 27.45 -1.12
N ILE A 39 16.79 28.64 -1.23
CA ILE A 39 15.36 28.87 -0.94
C ILE A 39 14.43 28.03 -1.85
N ILE A 40 14.79 27.84 -3.13
CA ILE A 40 13.99 27.07 -4.09
C ILE A 40 14.10 25.58 -3.81
N ALA A 41 15.27 25.12 -3.33
CA ALA A 41 15.46 23.74 -2.90
C ALA A 41 14.55 23.42 -1.70
N ALA A 42 14.54 24.29 -0.68
CA ALA A 42 13.65 24.16 0.47
C ALA A 42 12.16 24.19 0.07
N GLN A 43 11.78 25.10 -0.82
CA GLN A 43 10.39 25.22 -1.28
C GLN A 43 9.94 23.98 -2.08
N ARG A 44 10.81 23.40 -2.93
CA ARG A 44 10.50 22.14 -3.62
C ARG A 44 10.41 20.94 -2.69
N MET A 45 11.22 20.89 -1.63
CA MET A 45 11.10 19.85 -0.62
C MET A 45 9.77 19.93 0.12
N ILE A 46 9.35 21.15 0.53
CA ILE A 46 8.05 21.37 1.19
C ILE A 46 6.88 20.99 0.26
N ALA A 47 6.91 21.43 -0.99
CA ALA A 47 5.88 21.11 -1.97
C ALA A 47 5.76 19.58 -2.24
N GLY A 48 6.85 18.83 -2.10
CA GLY A 48 6.82 17.36 -2.21
C GLY A 48 6.09 16.68 -1.05
N VAL A 49 6.19 17.25 0.16
CA VAL A 49 5.50 16.76 1.36
C VAL A 49 4.00 17.07 1.33
N GLU A 50 3.61 18.19 0.72
CA GLU A 50 2.21 18.57 0.51
C GLU A 50 1.49 17.74 -0.56
N SER A 51 2.13 16.69 -1.09
CA SER A 51 1.50 15.84 -2.09
C SER A 51 0.34 15.04 -1.48
N PHE A 52 -0.83 15.15 -2.10
CA PHE A 52 -2.03 14.37 -1.77
C PHE A 52 -1.82 12.84 -1.62
N PRO A 53 -0.90 12.15 -2.35
CA PRO A 53 -0.67 10.72 -2.12
C PRO A 53 -0.05 10.40 -0.75
N LEU A 54 0.73 11.32 -0.16
CA LEU A 54 1.25 11.14 1.20
C LEU A 54 0.13 11.16 2.24
N LEU A 55 -0.96 11.90 1.99
CA LEU A 55 -2.16 11.90 2.83
C LEU A 55 -3.00 10.63 2.63
N ALA A 56 -3.04 10.09 1.41
CA ALA A 56 -3.82 8.91 1.09
C ALA A 56 -3.40 7.68 1.93
N VAL A 57 -2.09 7.47 2.15
CA VAL A 57 -1.57 6.32 2.92
C VAL A 57 -2.15 6.26 4.35
N PRO A 58 -2.02 7.29 5.20
CA PRO A 58 -2.66 7.30 6.52
C PRO A 58 -4.17 7.13 6.48
N PHE A 59 -4.87 7.76 5.52
CA PHE A 59 -6.33 7.67 5.43
C PHE A 59 -6.81 6.27 5.04
N PHE A 60 -6.11 5.57 4.14
CA PHE A 60 -6.42 4.18 3.79
C PHE A 60 -6.17 3.22 4.96
N ILE A 61 -5.05 3.40 5.69
CA ILE A 61 -4.77 2.62 6.91
C ILE A 61 -5.83 2.91 7.99
N PHE A 62 -6.20 4.18 8.18
CA PHE A 62 -7.23 4.59 9.11
C PHE A 62 -8.60 3.99 8.76
N ALA A 63 -9.00 4.03 7.48
CA ALA A 63 -10.22 3.43 7.00
C ALA A 63 -10.24 1.91 7.26
N GLY A 64 -9.13 1.21 6.97
CA GLY A 64 -8.96 -0.20 7.30
C GLY A 64 -9.19 -0.50 8.78
N ASN A 65 -8.53 0.23 9.67
CA ASN A 65 -8.68 0.09 11.11
C ASN A 65 -10.09 0.44 11.60
N LEU A 66 -10.69 1.50 11.07
CA LEU A 66 -12.05 1.91 11.41
C LEU A 66 -13.06 0.82 11.03
N MET A 67 -12.90 0.19 9.86
CA MET A 67 -13.74 -0.93 9.43
C MET A 67 -13.63 -2.15 10.35
N ASN A 68 -12.43 -2.45 10.85
CA ASN A 68 -12.22 -3.51 11.86
C ASN A 68 -12.96 -3.20 13.16
N ILE A 69 -12.78 -1.99 13.68
CA ILE A 69 -13.40 -1.56 14.95
C ILE A 69 -14.93 -1.50 14.80
N ALA A 70 -15.43 -1.05 13.65
CA ALA A 70 -16.86 -1.00 13.34
C ALA A 70 -17.49 -2.38 13.07
N GLY A 71 -16.71 -3.45 13.06
CA GLY A 71 -17.18 -4.82 12.81
C GLY A 71 -17.58 -5.10 11.35
N VAL A 72 -17.24 -4.20 10.42
CA VAL A 72 -17.52 -4.37 8.98
C VAL A 72 -16.74 -5.56 8.45
N THR A 73 -15.50 -5.72 8.87
CA THR A 73 -14.61 -6.80 8.46
C THR A 73 -15.18 -8.20 8.77
N GLY A 74 -15.83 -8.36 9.92
CA GLY A 74 -16.52 -9.61 10.28
C GLY A 74 -17.76 -9.88 9.41
N ARG A 75 -18.47 -8.83 8.97
CA ARG A 75 -19.59 -8.96 8.03
C ARG A 75 -19.11 -9.37 6.64
N ILE A 76 -18.00 -8.81 6.17
CA ILE A 76 -17.35 -9.18 4.90
C ILE A 76 -16.92 -10.65 4.93
N TYR A 77 -16.27 -11.07 6.01
CA TYR A 77 -15.88 -12.46 6.20
C TYR A 77 -17.10 -13.40 6.15
N SER A 78 -18.18 -13.05 6.85
CA SER A 78 -19.41 -13.86 6.86
C SER A 78 -20.07 -13.93 5.49
N PHE A 79 -20.03 -12.84 4.73
CA PHE A 79 -20.50 -12.78 3.34
C PHE A 79 -19.67 -13.69 2.43
N ALA A 80 -18.34 -13.61 2.50
CA ALA A 80 -17.44 -14.48 1.75
C ALA A 80 -17.64 -15.95 2.12
N LEU A 81 -17.84 -16.25 3.42
CA LEU A 81 -18.17 -17.59 3.92
C LEU A 81 -19.46 -18.13 3.31
N ALA A 82 -20.50 -17.31 3.21
CA ALA A 82 -21.77 -17.71 2.58
C ALA A 82 -21.62 -17.96 1.07
N LEU A 83 -20.75 -17.22 0.38
CA LEU A 83 -20.56 -17.35 -1.07
C LEU A 83 -19.75 -18.59 -1.46
N VAL A 84 -18.60 -18.82 -0.81
CA VAL A 84 -17.60 -19.81 -1.26
C VAL A 84 -17.16 -20.79 -0.17
N GLY A 85 -17.68 -20.65 1.07
CA GLY A 85 -17.29 -21.51 2.19
C GLY A 85 -17.66 -22.99 2.01
N TRP A 86 -18.64 -23.29 1.17
CA TRP A 86 -19.07 -24.66 0.84
C TRP A 86 -18.11 -25.38 -0.12
N MET A 87 -17.17 -24.67 -0.74
CA MET A 87 -16.22 -25.26 -1.69
C MET A 87 -15.10 -26.03 -0.96
N LYS A 88 -14.43 -26.96 -1.67
CA LYS A 88 -13.25 -27.64 -1.12
C LYS A 88 -12.14 -26.62 -0.85
N GLY A 89 -11.60 -26.64 0.37
CA GLY A 89 -10.70 -25.59 0.84
C GLY A 89 -11.42 -24.25 1.10
N GLY A 90 -12.71 -24.30 1.46
CA GLY A 90 -13.60 -23.14 1.56
C GLY A 90 -13.00 -21.98 2.34
N LEU A 91 -12.33 -22.21 3.48
CA LEU A 91 -11.71 -21.11 4.24
C LEU A 91 -10.59 -20.38 3.49
N ALA A 92 -9.82 -21.08 2.66
CA ALA A 92 -8.81 -20.44 1.81
C ALA A 92 -9.47 -19.61 0.69
N GLN A 93 -10.61 -20.08 0.14
CA GLN A 93 -11.38 -19.31 -0.83
C GLN A 93 -12.03 -18.07 -0.19
N VAL A 94 -12.55 -18.22 1.03
CA VAL A 94 -13.11 -17.13 1.83
C VAL A 94 -12.05 -16.06 2.09
N ASN A 95 -10.81 -16.47 2.37
CA ASN A 95 -9.69 -15.56 2.54
C ASN A 95 -9.40 -14.74 1.27
N ILE A 96 -9.36 -15.39 0.10
CA ILE A 96 -9.16 -14.69 -1.17
C ILE A 96 -10.31 -13.71 -1.46
N ILE A 97 -11.56 -14.16 -1.36
CA ILE A 97 -12.74 -13.34 -1.67
C ILE A 97 -12.91 -12.21 -0.64
N GLY A 98 -12.72 -12.50 0.64
CA GLY A 98 -12.76 -11.52 1.72
C GLY A 98 -11.72 -10.43 1.51
N SER A 99 -10.49 -10.83 1.20
CA SER A 99 -9.39 -9.92 0.85
C SER A 99 -9.70 -9.09 -0.39
N VAL A 100 -10.29 -9.65 -1.47
CA VAL A 100 -10.69 -8.86 -2.66
C VAL A 100 -11.71 -7.77 -2.31
N VAL A 101 -12.74 -8.12 -1.55
CA VAL A 101 -13.77 -7.15 -1.15
C VAL A 101 -13.17 -6.07 -0.25
N PHE A 102 -12.35 -6.46 0.72
CA PHE A 102 -11.70 -5.53 1.65
C PHE A 102 -10.64 -4.65 0.96
N ALA A 103 -9.87 -5.23 0.03
CA ALA A 103 -8.91 -4.55 -0.84
C ALA A 103 -9.55 -3.41 -1.63
N GLY A 104 -10.73 -3.64 -2.21
CA GLY A 104 -11.51 -2.60 -2.90
C GLY A 104 -12.02 -1.48 -1.98
N MET A 105 -11.80 -1.54 -0.67
CA MET A 105 -12.11 -0.44 0.25
C MET A 105 -10.86 0.16 0.90
N SER A 106 -9.88 -0.69 1.20
CA SER A 106 -8.64 -0.32 1.89
C SER A 106 -7.55 0.16 0.92
N GLY A 107 -7.57 -0.30 -0.34
CA GLY A 107 -6.60 0.02 -1.38
C GLY A 107 -5.14 -0.28 -1.08
N ALA A 108 -4.84 -1.04 -0.01
CA ALA A 108 -3.48 -1.22 0.51
C ALA A 108 -3.27 -2.61 1.14
N ALA A 109 -2.24 -3.32 0.66
CA ALA A 109 -1.90 -4.66 1.16
C ALA A 109 -1.64 -4.72 2.68
N LEU A 110 -1.01 -3.68 3.24
CA LEU A 110 -0.75 -3.60 4.67
C LEU A 110 -2.03 -3.44 5.49
N ALA A 111 -3.02 -2.72 4.95
CA ALA A 111 -4.31 -2.54 5.60
C ALA A 111 -5.13 -3.86 5.54
N ASP A 112 -5.08 -4.59 4.43
CA ASP A 112 -5.73 -5.90 4.29
C ASP A 112 -5.17 -6.92 5.28
N ALA A 113 -3.85 -7.05 5.33
CA ALA A 113 -3.17 -7.98 6.24
C ALA A 113 -3.42 -7.64 7.72
N ALA A 114 -3.36 -6.35 8.08
CA ALA A 114 -3.62 -5.90 9.45
C ALA A 114 -5.10 -5.96 9.83
N GLY A 115 -6.01 -5.89 8.85
CA GLY A 115 -7.44 -5.88 9.07
C GLY A 115 -8.07 -7.27 8.97
N ILE A 116 -8.60 -7.60 7.79
CA ILE A 116 -9.31 -8.86 7.58
C ILE A 116 -8.38 -10.07 7.74
N GLY A 117 -7.10 -9.92 7.40
CA GLY A 117 -6.11 -10.99 7.50
C GLY A 117 -5.99 -11.58 8.91
N THR A 118 -6.10 -10.75 9.95
CA THR A 118 -6.05 -11.24 11.35
C THR A 118 -7.24 -12.14 11.70
N ILE A 119 -8.42 -11.83 11.15
CA ILE A 119 -9.64 -12.61 11.33
C ILE A 119 -9.56 -13.91 10.53
N GLU A 120 -9.08 -13.85 9.30
CA GLU A 120 -8.92 -15.00 8.40
C GLU A 120 -7.90 -16.00 8.94
N ILE A 121 -6.72 -15.54 9.37
CA ILE A 121 -5.68 -16.40 9.94
C ILE A 121 -6.20 -17.10 11.19
N LYS A 122 -6.89 -16.37 12.07
CA LYS A 122 -7.51 -16.94 13.27
C LYS A 122 -8.56 -17.99 12.90
N ALA A 123 -9.47 -17.67 11.98
CA ALA A 123 -10.52 -18.59 11.57
C ALA A 123 -9.98 -19.88 10.92
N MET A 124 -8.94 -19.79 10.09
CA MET A 124 -8.28 -20.95 9.50
C MET A 124 -7.60 -21.81 10.57
N ARG A 125 -6.90 -21.18 11.52
CA ARG A 125 -6.26 -21.88 12.65
C ARG A 125 -7.30 -22.61 13.52
N ASP A 126 -8.41 -21.96 13.84
CA ASP A 126 -9.48 -22.52 14.67
C ASP A 126 -10.14 -23.75 14.01
N HIS A 127 -10.05 -23.87 12.68
CA HIS A 127 -10.53 -25.03 11.91
C HIS A 127 -9.43 -26.05 11.59
N GLY A 128 -8.26 -25.95 12.22
CA GLY A 128 -7.19 -26.95 12.12
C GLY A 128 -6.25 -26.80 10.92
N TYR A 129 -6.26 -25.66 10.22
CA TYR A 129 -5.29 -25.39 9.16
C TYR A 129 -3.91 -25.07 9.76
N PRO A 130 -2.80 -25.47 9.10
CA PRO A 130 -1.46 -25.04 9.47
C PRO A 130 -1.34 -23.52 9.46
N VAL A 131 -0.65 -22.95 10.45
CA VAL A 131 -0.47 -21.49 10.56
C VAL A 131 0.28 -20.95 9.35
N GLU A 132 1.26 -21.70 8.84
CA GLU A 132 2.05 -21.34 7.66
C GLU A 132 1.18 -21.24 6.41
N ALA A 133 0.20 -22.15 6.27
CA ALA A 133 -0.75 -22.12 5.17
C ALA A 133 -1.71 -20.93 5.29
N ALA A 134 -2.21 -20.66 6.50
CA ALA A 134 -3.10 -19.52 6.75
C ALA A 134 -2.40 -18.18 6.46
N VAL A 135 -1.18 -18.00 6.98
CA VAL A 135 -0.35 -16.81 6.72
C VAL A 135 0.00 -16.70 5.25
N GLY A 136 0.38 -17.81 4.59
CA GLY A 136 0.73 -17.82 3.18
C GLY A 136 -0.44 -17.38 2.28
N VAL A 137 -1.65 -17.89 2.53
CA VAL A 137 -2.84 -17.49 1.77
C VAL A 137 -3.20 -16.03 2.03
N THR A 138 -3.25 -15.59 3.30
CA THR A 138 -3.52 -14.17 3.63
C THR A 138 -2.48 -13.23 3.03
N ALA A 139 -1.19 -13.59 3.07
CA ALA A 139 -0.14 -12.77 2.49
C ALA A 139 -0.30 -12.65 0.98
N ALA A 140 -0.62 -13.75 0.29
CA ALA A 140 -0.87 -13.76 -1.14
C ALA A 140 -2.12 -12.97 -1.52
N SER A 141 -3.25 -13.17 -0.82
CA SER A 141 -4.51 -12.48 -1.10
C SER A 141 -4.43 -10.98 -0.80
N SER A 142 -3.69 -10.57 0.25
CA SER A 142 -3.44 -9.16 0.57
C SER A 142 -2.66 -8.42 -0.52
N THR A 143 -1.90 -9.11 -1.38
CA THR A 143 -1.23 -8.45 -2.52
C THR A 143 -2.20 -7.95 -3.59
N LEU A 144 -3.48 -8.31 -3.49
CA LEU A 144 -4.53 -7.77 -4.37
C LEU A 144 -4.88 -6.32 -4.02
N GLY A 145 -4.69 -5.87 -2.78
CA GLY A 145 -4.97 -4.49 -2.32
C GLY A 145 -4.43 -3.40 -3.26
N PRO A 146 -3.13 -3.41 -3.61
CA PRO A 146 -2.53 -2.44 -4.53
C PRO A 146 -3.07 -2.52 -5.98
N ILE A 147 -3.61 -3.66 -6.40
CA ILE A 147 -3.99 -3.94 -7.80
C ILE A 147 -5.49 -3.72 -8.02
N PHE A 148 -6.33 -4.03 -7.04
CA PHE A 148 -7.78 -4.01 -7.17
C PHE A 148 -8.34 -2.60 -6.93
N PRO A 149 -9.02 -1.98 -7.91
CA PRO A 149 -9.59 -0.65 -7.72
C PRO A 149 -10.72 -0.65 -6.69
N PRO A 150 -10.86 0.43 -5.89
CA PRO A 150 -9.94 1.56 -5.68
C PRO A 150 -8.67 1.19 -4.89
N SER A 151 -7.49 1.65 -5.37
CA SER A 151 -6.20 1.38 -4.72
C SER A 151 -5.31 2.61 -4.60
N LEU A 152 -4.42 2.61 -3.60
CA LEU A 152 -3.43 3.69 -3.39
C LEU A 152 -2.53 3.90 -4.62
N PRO A 153 -1.98 2.85 -5.29
CA PRO A 153 -1.21 3.04 -6.51
C PRO A 153 -1.99 3.72 -7.63
N PHE A 154 -3.30 3.45 -7.79
CA PHE A 154 -4.12 4.13 -8.79
C PHE A 154 -4.31 5.61 -8.48
N VAL A 155 -4.41 5.97 -7.20
CA VAL A 155 -4.44 7.38 -6.77
C VAL A 155 -3.12 8.06 -7.12
N ILE A 156 -1.98 7.46 -6.76
CA ILE A 156 -0.63 7.97 -7.10
C ILE A 156 -0.49 8.14 -8.61
N TYR A 157 -0.83 7.11 -9.38
CA TYR A 157 -0.75 7.14 -10.83
C TYR A 157 -1.66 8.21 -11.44
N GLY A 158 -2.93 8.29 -11.01
CA GLY A 158 -3.89 9.28 -11.48
C GLY A 158 -3.37 10.71 -11.32
N MET A 159 -2.72 11.00 -10.20
CA MET A 159 -2.13 12.31 -9.94
C MET A 159 -0.86 12.56 -10.75
N MET A 160 0.06 11.59 -10.83
CA MET A 160 1.31 11.77 -11.58
C MET A 160 1.06 11.89 -13.09
N ALA A 161 0.10 11.11 -13.61
CA ALA A 161 -0.25 11.08 -15.03
C ALA A 161 -1.35 12.10 -15.41
N ASN A 162 -1.89 12.87 -14.45
CA ASN A 162 -3.03 13.78 -14.64
C ASN A 162 -4.24 13.12 -15.33
N VAL A 163 -4.52 11.85 -15.00
CA VAL A 163 -5.69 11.13 -15.49
C VAL A 163 -6.77 11.07 -14.42
N SER A 164 -8.02 10.94 -14.84
CA SER A 164 -9.16 10.89 -13.90
C SER A 164 -9.07 9.68 -12.98
N ILE A 165 -8.97 9.94 -11.67
CA ILE A 165 -9.00 8.90 -10.63
C ILE A 165 -10.33 8.14 -10.67
N GLY A 166 -11.44 8.84 -10.89
CA GLY A 166 -12.76 8.21 -11.03
C GLY A 166 -12.82 7.26 -12.22
N ALA A 167 -12.18 7.61 -13.34
CA ALA A 167 -12.09 6.70 -14.49
C ALA A 167 -11.22 5.47 -14.18
N LEU A 168 -10.13 5.63 -13.44
CA LEU A 168 -9.29 4.52 -12.99
C LEU A 168 -10.01 3.58 -12.01
N PHE A 169 -10.95 4.08 -11.22
CA PHE A 169 -11.75 3.26 -10.30
C PHE A 169 -12.94 2.56 -10.96
N MET A 170 -13.38 3.04 -12.13
CA MET A 170 -14.44 2.41 -12.92
C MET A 170 -13.92 1.41 -13.96
N ALA A 171 -12.62 1.41 -14.23
CA ALA A 171 -11.94 0.50 -15.16
C ALA A 171 -11.58 -0.82 -14.49
#